data_AF-A0A3N5NBZ5-F1
#
_entry.id   AF-A0A3N5NBZ5-F1
#
_cell.length_a   1.000
_cell.length_b   1.000
_cell.length_c   1.000
_cell.angle_alpha   90.00
_cell.angle_beta   90.00
_cell.angle_gamma   90.00
#
_symmetry.space_group_name_H-M   'P 1'
#
loop_
_entity.id
_entity.type
_entity.pdbx_description
1 polymer ?
#
loop_
_entity_poly.entity_id
_entity_poly.type
_entity_poly.pdbx_seq_one_letter_code
_entity_poly.pdbx_strand_id
1 'polypeptide(L)'
;MVFGFSQVVIDIEPLVAMIRGSAVLRGFTHTYMGATLIGLGSVIIGRPIYQFLLGHFRPDPRSPLLNRLFSDRKISWSAAITGAFVGTYSHDQGLSARYRKGRLASIR
;
A
#
# COMPACT_ATOMS: atom_id res chain seq x y z
N MET A 1 0.31 8.36 5.63
CA MET A 1 1.58 8.19 4.89
C MET A 1 1.83 6.73 4.56
N VAL A 2 2.16 5.84 5.51
CA VAL A 2 2.40 4.41 5.20
C VAL A 2 1.17 3.71 4.60
N PHE A 3 -0.05 4.16 4.94
CA PHE A 3 -1.29 3.78 4.24
C PHE A 3 -1.24 4.00 2.72
N GLY A 4 -0.86 5.19 2.27
CA GLY A 4 -0.80 5.49 0.84
C GLY A 4 0.35 4.76 0.16
N PHE A 5 1.47 4.56 0.87
CA PHE A 5 2.57 3.75 0.36
C PHE A 5 2.15 2.30 0.11
N SER A 6 1.48 1.66 1.08
CA SER A 6 1.07 0.27 0.91
C SER A 6 0.04 0.08 -0.21
N GLN A 7 -0.82 1.08 -0.42
CA GLN A 7 -1.74 1.17 -1.57
C GLN A 7 -0.99 1.19 -2.91
N VAL A 8 0.04 2.05 -3.04
CA VAL A 8 0.86 2.08 -4.27
C VAL A 8 1.58 0.75 -4.48
N VAL A 9 2.12 0.14 -3.43
CA VAL A 9 2.87 -1.12 -3.54
C VAL A 9 1.96 -2.29 -3.97
N ILE A 10 0.77 -2.41 -3.40
CA ILE A 10 -0.17 -3.48 -3.78
C ILE A 10 -0.69 -3.30 -5.21
N ASP A 11 -0.77 -2.06 -5.71
CA ASP A 11 -1.17 -1.73 -7.08
C ASP A 11 -0.09 -2.00 -8.16
N ILE A 12 1.14 -2.33 -7.78
CA ILE A 12 2.19 -2.67 -8.77
C ILE A 12 1.79 -3.92 -9.57
N GLU A 13 1.21 -4.95 -8.92
CA GLU A 13 0.78 -6.17 -9.60
C GLU A 13 -0.29 -5.91 -10.68
N PRO A 14 -1.42 -5.24 -10.39
CA PRO A 14 -2.42 -4.92 -11.41
C PRO A 14 -1.88 -3.97 -12.48
N LEU A 15 -1.03 -3.00 -12.15
CA LEU A 15 -0.41 -2.12 -13.15
C LEU A 15 0.43 -2.92 -14.17
N VAL A 16 1.27 -3.83 -13.68
CA VAL A 16 2.07 -4.71 -14.55
C VAL A 16 1.17 -5.62 -15.38
N ALA A 17 0.09 -6.14 -14.80
CA ALA A 17 -0.88 -6.97 -15.51
C ALA A 17 -1.58 -6.20 -16.64
N MET A 18 -1.94 -4.93 -16.42
CA MET A 18 -2.52 -4.04 -17.43
C MET A 18 -1.54 -3.79 -18.58
N ILE A 19 -0.28 -3.46 -18.27
CA ILE A 19 0.78 -3.23 -19.27
C ILE A 19 1.00 -4.48 -20.14
N ARG A 20 0.84 -5.67 -19.56
CA ARG A 20 0.97 -6.96 -20.27
C ARG A 20 -0.31 -7.40 -20.99
N GLY A 21 -1.40 -6.63 -20.92
CA GLY A 21 -2.69 -7.01 -21.51
C GLY A 21 -3.33 -8.25 -20.86
N SER A 22 -3.07 -8.50 -19.57
CA SER A 22 -3.56 -9.70 -18.88
C SER A 22 -5.05 -9.60 -18.56
N ALA A 23 -5.81 -10.67 -18.83
CA ALA A 23 -7.23 -10.76 -18.46
C ALA A 23 -7.48 -10.90 -16.95
N VAL A 24 -6.43 -11.07 -16.14
CA VAL A 24 -6.49 -11.12 -14.68
C VAL A 24 -5.54 -10.06 -14.15
N LEU A 25 -6.10 -9.05 -13.48
CA LEU A 25 -5.33 -7.94 -12.92
C LEU A 25 -4.90 -8.17 -11.47
N ARG A 26 -5.66 -8.99 -10.73
CA ARG A 26 -5.43 -9.24 -9.31
C ARG A 26 -4.94 -10.66 -9.09
N GLY A 27 -3.71 -10.79 -8.62
CA GLY A 27 -3.02 -12.06 -8.44
C GLY A 27 -2.75 -12.33 -6.96
N PHE A 28 -1.49 -12.61 -6.62
CA PHE A 28 -1.12 -13.02 -5.28
C PHE A 28 -1.22 -11.86 -4.27
N THR A 29 -0.88 -10.64 -4.68
CA THR A 29 -0.81 -9.49 -3.77
C THR A 29 -2.18 -9.12 -3.19
N HIS A 30 -3.26 -9.45 -3.90
CA HIS A 30 -4.66 -9.23 -3.51
C HIS A 30 -5.29 -10.42 -2.76
N THR A 31 -4.47 -11.35 -2.26
CA THR A 31 -4.89 -12.36 -1.28
C THR A 31 -4.59 -11.88 0.14
N TYR A 32 -5.33 -12.34 1.15
CA TYR A 32 -5.03 -11.99 2.55
C TYR A 32 -3.57 -12.28 2.93
N MET A 33 -3.01 -13.39 2.45
CA MET A 33 -1.62 -13.75 2.70
C MET A 33 -0.66 -12.79 1.98
N GLY A 34 -0.86 -12.54 0.68
CA GLY A 34 -0.04 -11.59 -0.08
C GLY A 34 -0.10 -10.18 0.50
N ALA A 35 -1.29 -9.72 0.85
CA ALA A 35 -1.49 -8.40 1.43
C ALA A 35 -0.91 -8.25 2.84
N THR A 36 -0.83 -9.34 3.61
CA THR A 36 -0.09 -9.37 4.89
C THR A 36 1.40 -9.16 4.63
N LEU A 37 1.97 -9.85 3.64
CA LEU A 37 3.39 -9.71 3.27
C LEU A 37 3.70 -8.30 2.75
N ILE A 38 2.83 -7.75 1.89
CA ILE A 38 2.95 -6.36 1.42
C ILE A 38 2.82 -5.38 2.58
N GLY A 39 1.92 -5.62 3.54
CA GLY A 39 1.77 -4.81 4.74
C GLY A 39 3.06 -4.78 5.57
N LEU A 40 3.64 -5.95 5.87
CA LEU A 40 4.90 -6.07 6.60
C LEU A 40 6.06 -5.35 5.89
N GLY A 41 6.22 -5.58 4.58
CA GLY A 41 7.23 -4.88 3.77
C GLY A 41 7.02 -3.36 3.78
N SER A 42 5.77 -2.91 3.71
CA SER A 42 5.41 -1.49 3.73
C SER A 42 5.72 -0.81 5.07
N VAL A 43 5.61 -1.51 6.20
CA VAL A 43 6.04 -0.98 7.50
C VAL A 43 7.55 -0.72 7.51
N ILE A 44 8.33 -1.70 7.05
CA ILE A 44 9.80 -1.66 7.09
C ILE A 44 10.34 -0.61 6.13
N ILE A 45 9.76 -0.49 4.93
CA ILE A 45 10.23 0.40 3.86
C ILE A 45 9.60 1.80 3.96
N GLY A 46 8.28 1.87 4.19
CA GLY A 46 7.55 3.14 4.18
C GLY A 46 7.97 4.05 5.31
N ARG A 47 8.17 3.52 6.53
CA ARG A 47 8.55 4.34 7.69
C ARG A 47 9.88 5.10 7.49
N PRO A 48 11.01 4.48 7.11
CA PRO A 48 12.26 5.22 6.88
C PRO A 48 12.17 6.18 5.70
N ILE A 49 11.48 5.82 4.61
CA ILE A 49 11.27 6.74 3.46
C ILE A 49 10.57 8.02 3.92
N TYR A 50 9.45 7.89 4.64
CA TYR A 50 8.74 9.08 5.12
C TYR A 50 9.50 9.84 6.20
N GLN A 51 10.26 9.15 7.05
CA GLN A 51 11.12 9.79 8.04
C GLN A 51 12.21 10.64 7.36
N PHE A 52 12.77 10.16 6.25
CA PHE A 52 13.72 10.89 5.42
C PHE A 52 13.08 12.10 4.72
N LEU A 53 11.89 11.92 4.13
CA LEU A 53 11.15 13.00 3.46
C LEU A 53 10.75 14.11 4.43
N LEU A 54 10.25 13.75 5.63
CA LEU A 54 9.93 14.71 6.68
C LEU A 54 11.16 15.43 7.23
N GLY A 55 12.34 14.79 7.21
CA GLY A 55 13.60 15.41 7.58
C GLY A 55 14.08 16.45 6.56
N HIS A 56 13.77 16.27 5.29
CA HIS A 56 14.09 17.22 4.22
C HIS A 56 13.09 18.36 4.09
N PHE A 57 11.85 18.14 4.55
CA PHE A 57 10.81 19.14 4.47
C PHE A 57 11.05 20.29 5.45
N ARG A 58 11.24 21.50 4.92
CA ARG A 58 11.33 22.74 5.68
C ARG A 58 10.02 23.51 5.50
N PRO A 59 9.07 23.43 6.45
CA PRO A 59 7.81 24.13 6.30
C PRO A 59 8.03 25.65 6.27
N ASP A 60 7.27 26.35 5.44
CA ASP A 60 7.31 27.81 5.35
C ASP A 60 6.84 28.42 6.69
N PRO A 61 7.66 29.28 7.34
CA PRO A 61 7.27 29.98 8.56
C PRO A 61 5.97 30.76 8.45
N ARG A 62 5.59 31.19 7.24
CA ARG A 62 4.40 32.02 6.98
C ARG A 62 3.11 31.23 6.79
N SER A 63 3.17 29.90 6.81
CA SER A 63 1.98 29.03 6.69
C SER A 63 1.70 28.27 7.99
N PRO A 64 0.79 28.77 8.84
CA PRO A 64 0.40 28.09 10.08
C PRO A 64 -0.17 26.68 9.84
N LEU A 65 -0.86 26.48 8.71
CA LEU A 65 -1.44 25.19 8.33
C LEU A 65 -0.35 24.15 8.05
N LEU A 66 0.66 24.50 7.25
CA LEU A 66 1.79 23.62 6.94
C LEU A 66 2.58 23.28 8.22
N ASN A 67 2.85 24.28 9.06
CA ASN A 67 3.53 24.05 10.33
C ASN A 67 2.74 23.12 11.24
N ARG A 68 1.40 23.19 11.27
CA ARG A 68 0.55 22.28 12.06
C ARG A 68 0.54 20.85 11.50
N LEU A 69 0.47 20.70 10.18
CA LEU A 69 0.47 19.40 9.50
C LEU A 69 1.80 18.64 9.64
N PHE A 70 2.92 19.37 9.68
CA PHE A 70 4.27 18.82 9.75
C PHE A 70 4.95 19.01 11.11
N SER A 71 4.17 19.40 12.14
CA SER A 71 4.68 19.71 13.48
C SER A 71 5.36 18.50 14.12
N ASP A 72 4.82 17.30 13.89
CA ASP A 72 5.41 16.04 14.34
C ASP A 72 6.29 15.42 13.26
N ARG A 73 7.60 15.61 13.39
CA ARG A 73 8.59 15.07 12.44
C ARG A 73 8.90 13.59 12.61
N LYS A 74 8.27 12.88 13.56
CA LYS A 74 8.55 11.46 13.84
C LYS A 74 7.33 10.60 13.61
N ILE A 75 7.48 9.56 12.79
CA ILE A 75 6.42 8.59 12.56
C ILE A 75 6.53 7.50 13.63
N SER A 76 5.49 7.38 14.46
CA SER A 76 5.39 6.30 15.45
C SER A 76 5.29 4.95 14.74
N TRP A 77 5.83 3.91 15.38
CA TRP A 77 5.71 2.55 14.87
C TRP A 77 4.26 2.09 14.79
N SER A 78 3.43 2.45 15.77
CA SER A 78 2.00 2.14 15.76
C SER A 78 1.30 2.74 14.54
N ALA A 79 1.55 4.03 14.21
CA ALA A 79 0.97 4.67 13.04
C ALA A 79 1.47 4.07 11.72
N ALA A 80 2.73 3.63 11.65
CA ALA A 80 3.27 2.94 10.49
C ALA A 80 2.61 1.57 10.29
N ILE A 81 2.48 0.79 11.36
CA ILE A 81 1.86 -0.55 11.37
C ILE A 81 0.38 -0.44 11.01
N THR A 82 -0.40 0.37 11.72
CA THR A 82 -1.83 0.52 11.45
C THR A 82 -2.06 1.08 10.06
N GLY A 83 -1.28 2.09 9.64
CA GLY A 83 -1.35 2.63 8.29
C GLY A 83 -1.10 1.58 7.22
N ALA A 84 -0.03 0.78 7.34
CA ALA A 84 0.29 -0.26 6.37
C ALA A 84 -0.82 -1.29 6.22
N PHE A 85 -1.30 -1.85 7.34
CA PHE A 85 -2.30 -2.92 7.34
C PHE A 85 -3.70 -2.42 6.98
N VAL A 86 -4.12 -1.25 7.47
CA VAL A 86 -5.37 -0.64 7.02
C VAL A 86 -5.28 -0.36 5.51
N GLY A 87 -4.14 0.11 5.01
CA GLY A 87 -3.92 0.34 3.60
C GLY A 87 -4.01 -0.91 2.75
N THR A 88 -3.38 -2.02 3.15
CA THR A 88 -3.50 -3.26 2.38
C THR A 88 -4.88 -3.89 2.53
N TYR A 89 -5.47 -3.95 3.72
CA TYR A 89 -6.80 -4.55 3.97
C TYR A 89 -7.97 -3.76 3.41
N SER A 90 -7.88 -2.43 3.32
CA SER A 90 -8.91 -1.62 2.66
C SER A 90 -8.84 -1.70 1.14
N HIS A 91 -7.74 -2.19 0.57
CA HIS A 91 -7.51 -2.27 -0.87
C HIS A 91 -8.23 -3.48 -1.52
N ASP A 92 -9.55 -3.60 -1.31
CA ASP A 92 -10.44 -4.67 -1.84
C ASP A 92 -9.77 -6.05 -1.95
N GLN A 93 -9.61 -6.71 -0.81
CA GLN A 93 -9.08 -8.06 -0.76
C GLN A 93 -10.17 -9.08 -1.03
N GLY A 94 -10.22 -9.59 -2.25
CA GLY A 94 -11.22 -10.55 -2.63
C GLY A 94 -11.02 -11.07 -4.03
N LEU A 95 -10.91 -12.40 -4.14
CA LEU A 95 -11.15 -13.19 -5.36
C LEU A 95 -9.95 -13.50 -6.28
N SER A 96 -8.76 -13.81 -5.78
CA SER A 96 -7.76 -14.48 -6.64
C SER A 96 -7.99 -16.01 -6.71
N ALA A 97 -8.34 -16.64 -5.59
CA ALA A 97 -8.56 -18.08 -5.52
C ALA A 97 -9.87 -18.55 -6.20
N ARG A 98 -10.93 -17.73 -6.15
CA ARG A 98 -12.24 -18.07 -6.74
C ARG A 98 -12.28 -17.87 -8.26
N TYR A 99 -11.58 -16.87 -8.81
CA TYR A 99 -11.52 -16.65 -10.27
C TYR A 99 -10.73 -17.75 -11.01
N ARG A 100 -9.62 -18.24 -10.43
CA ARG A 100 -8.83 -19.33 -11.02
C ARG A 100 -9.61 -20.65 -11.10
N LYS A 101 -10.43 -20.93 -10.09
CA LYS A 101 -11.22 -22.17 -10.02
C LYS A 101 -12.47 -22.12 -10.92
N GLY A 102 -13.12 -20.96 -11.03
CA GLY A 102 -14.29 -20.78 -11.92
C GLY A 102 -13.94 -20.85 -13.41
N ARG A 103 -12.78 -20.31 -13.83
CA ARG A 103 -12.36 -20.35 -15.24
C ARG A 103 -11.94 -21.76 -15.71
N LEU A 104 -11.33 -22.56 -14.84
CA LEU A 104 -11.03 -23.96 -15.14
C LEU A 104 -12.31 -24.83 -15.24
N ALA A 105 -13.40 -24.41 -14.60
CA ALA A 105 -14.69 -25.08 -14.67
C ALA A 105 -15.53 -24.68 -15.90
N SER A 106 -15.34 -23.50 -16.50
CA SER A 106 -16.09 -23.06 -17.68
C SER A 106 -15.41 -23.41 -19.03
N ILE A 107 -14.24 -24.06 -18.99
CA ILE A 107 -13.51 -24.57 -20.18
C ILE A 107 -13.71 -26.10 -20.31
N ARG A 108 -14.58 -26.70 -19.49
CA ARG A 108 -15.02 -28.09 -19.62
C ARG A 108 -16.44 -28.17 -20.12
#